data_AF-A0A1Q3GZS7-F1
#
_entry.id   AF-A0A1Q3GZS7-F1
#
_cell.length_a   1.000
_cell.length_b   1.000
_cell.length_c   1.000
_cell.angle_alpha   90.00
_cell.angle_beta   90.00
_cell.angle_gamma   90.00
#
_symmetry.space_group_name_H-M   'P 1'
#
loop_
_entity.id
_entity.type
_entity.pdbx_description
1 polymer ?
#
loop_
_entity_poly.entity_id
_entity_poly.type
_entity_poly.pdbx_seq_one_letter_code
_entity_poly.pdbx_strand_id
1 'polypeptide(L)'
;MVFSQSKVQVNIPTAKTEAGYIWRNIRDIGFFEKHNYQLSLPRGPLMEKLKAKARKNQLTDEDYAALEKFVVDKVYRKTDYEAGYAATQKNLPLLNKMVNEIGQMKFKWPFKMYKTYQITLTLYGPGGSYDPDQGSIIIFTTRDGKFKQYKDPINTLIHEITHIGIENSIIRKYNVPHGLKERIVDTFVSLNFKQYLPNYRVQNMGDPKLDNYLKKKTDFANLETIVQKFVKKKE
;
A
#
# COMPACT_ATOMS: atom_id res chain seq x y z
N MET A 1 10.02 12.47 -19.84
CA MET A 1 9.22 11.51 -20.65
C MET A 1 7.78 11.58 -20.20
N VAL A 2 6.87 12.01 -21.07
CA VAL A 2 5.43 11.89 -20.84
C VAL A 2 5.05 10.47 -21.27
N PHE A 3 4.85 9.57 -20.33
CA PHE A 3 4.42 8.21 -20.67
C PHE A 3 3.01 8.28 -21.28
N SER A 4 2.81 7.64 -22.43
CA SER A 4 1.47 7.39 -22.95
C SER A 4 0.78 6.39 -22.02
N GLN A 5 -0.19 6.89 -21.26
CA GLN A 5 -1.07 6.18 -20.33
C GLN A 5 -0.41 5.10 -19.45
N SER A 6 -0.19 5.40 -18.17
CA SER A 6 0.11 4.37 -17.18
C SER A 6 -1.04 3.37 -17.13
N LYS A 7 -0.71 2.08 -17.19
CA LYS A 7 -1.68 0.98 -17.14
C LYS A 7 -1.64 0.31 -15.78
N VAL A 8 -2.81 0.02 -15.24
CA VAL A 8 -2.94 -0.79 -14.05
C VAL A 8 -3.34 -2.21 -14.44
N GLN A 9 -2.60 -3.20 -13.96
CA GLN A 9 -2.91 -4.62 -14.15
C GLN A 9 -3.23 -5.26 -12.79
N VAL A 10 -4.27 -6.07 -12.75
CA VAL A 10 -4.69 -6.79 -11.52
C VAL A 10 -4.47 -8.26 -11.73
N ASN A 11 -3.91 -8.92 -10.72
CA ASN A 11 -3.57 -10.33 -10.73
C ASN A 11 -4.10 -11.02 -9.46
N ILE A 12 -4.55 -12.26 -9.61
CA ILE A 12 -4.73 -13.20 -8.50
C ILE A 12 -3.36 -13.83 -8.21
N PRO A 13 -2.88 -13.86 -6.95
CA PRO A 13 -1.56 -14.41 -6.64
C PRO A 13 -1.53 -15.90 -6.92
N THR A 14 -0.33 -16.47 -7.11
CA THR A 14 -0.16 -17.93 -7.00
C THR A 14 -0.10 -18.32 -5.52
N ALA A 15 -0.30 -19.60 -5.21
CA ALA A 15 -0.12 -20.12 -3.84
C ALA A 15 1.26 -19.76 -3.27
N LYS A 16 2.31 -19.86 -4.09
CA LYS A 16 3.70 -19.53 -3.69
C LYS A 16 3.88 -18.04 -3.44
N THR A 17 3.33 -17.18 -4.30
CA THR A 17 3.36 -15.73 -4.09
C THR A 17 2.64 -15.33 -2.80
N GLU A 18 1.48 -15.93 -2.53
CA GLU A 18 0.72 -15.68 -1.30
C GLU A 18 1.50 -16.16 -0.06
N ALA A 19 2.12 -17.34 -0.13
CA ALA A 19 2.99 -17.85 0.94
C ALA A 19 4.16 -16.90 1.24
N GLY A 20 4.84 -16.41 0.19
CA GLY A 20 5.92 -15.43 0.33
C GLY A 20 5.46 -14.11 0.96
N TYR A 21 4.25 -13.66 0.64
CA TYR A 21 3.67 -12.46 1.25
C TYR A 21 3.28 -12.68 2.72
N ILE A 22 2.66 -13.81 3.05
CA ILE A 22 2.38 -14.21 4.43
C ILE A 22 3.69 -14.28 5.23
N TRP A 23 4.73 -14.88 4.68
CA TRP A 23 6.05 -14.99 5.31
C TRP A 23 6.64 -13.61 5.65
N ARG A 24 6.63 -12.69 4.69
CA ARG A 24 7.08 -11.31 4.90
C ARG A 24 6.30 -10.65 6.05
N ASN A 25 4.98 -10.79 6.04
CA ASN A 25 4.14 -10.21 7.10
C ASN A 25 4.43 -10.81 8.49
N ILE A 26 4.75 -12.11 8.57
CA ILE A 26 5.15 -12.74 9.83
C ILE A 26 6.49 -12.17 10.29
N ARG A 27 7.48 -12.02 9.40
CA ARG A 27 8.79 -11.42 9.74
C ARG A 27 8.65 -10.01 10.28
N ASP A 28 7.74 -9.23 9.71
CA ASP A 28 7.51 -7.84 10.09
C ASP A 28 6.45 -7.67 11.20
N ILE A 29 6.10 -8.74 11.93
CA ILE A 29 5.03 -8.70 12.93
C ILE A 29 5.24 -7.62 14.00
N GLY A 30 6.48 -7.41 14.44
CA GLY A 30 6.81 -6.38 15.43
C GLY A 30 6.53 -4.96 14.93
N PHE A 31 6.72 -4.71 13.63
CA PHE A 31 6.36 -3.43 13.01
C PHE A 31 4.85 -3.22 13.05
N PHE A 32 4.07 -4.24 12.66
CA PHE A 32 2.61 -4.14 12.67
C PHE A 32 2.04 -3.93 14.08
N GLU A 33 2.56 -4.66 15.06
CA GLU A 33 2.18 -4.52 16.47
C GLU A 33 2.51 -3.11 16.99
N LYS A 34 3.73 -2.60 16.73
CA LYS A 34 4.17 -1.26 17.14
C LYS A 34 3.27 -0.15 16.57
N HIS A 35 2.76 -0.33 15.36
CA HIS A 35 1.93 0.67 14.67
C HIS A 35 0.42 0.36 14.74
N ASN A 36 0.00 -0.60 15.57
CA ASN A 36 -1.40 -1.01 15.76
C ASN A 36 -2.11 -1.43 14.46
N TYR A 37 -1.37 -1.98 13.49
CA TYR A 37 -1.95 -2.52 12.27
C TYR A 37 -2.67 -3.84 12.56
N GLN A 38 -3.93 -3.93 12.14
CA GLN A 38 -4.68 -5.18 12.18
C GLN A 38 -4.19 -6.11 11.07
N LEU A 39 -3.44 -7.15 11.41
CA LEU A 39 -2.90 -8.12 10.47
C LEU A 39 -3.83 -9.32 10.30
N SER A 40 -4.25 -9.61 9.06
CA SER A 40 -4.95 -10.85 8.74
C SER A 40 -3.94 -11.92 8.38
N LEU A 41 -3.96 -13.07 9.06
CA LEU A 41 -3.11 -14.21 8.74
C LEU A 41 -3.94 -15.49 8.68
N PRO A 42 -3.46 -16.56 8.03
CA PRO A 42 -4.07 -17.87 8.15
C PRO A 42 -4.19 -18.27 9.63
N ARG A 43 -5.17 -19.13 9.94
CA ARG A 43 -5.37 -19.64 11.30
C ARG A 43 -4.76 -21.02 11.44
N GLY A 44 -4.28 -21.34 12.63
CA GLY A 44 -3.87 -22.70 13.02
C GLY A 44 -2.55 -22.75 13.79
N PRO A 45 -2.19 -23.93 14.33
CA PRO A 45 -1.03 -24.08 15.22
C PRO A 45 0.31 -23.67 14.58
N LEU A 46 0.49 -23.93 13.28
CA LEU A 46 1.70 -23.51 12.56
C LEU A 46 1.87 -22.00 12.62
N MET A 47 0.80 -21.24 12.39
CA MET A 47 0.84 -19.79 12.38
C MET A 47 1.17 -19.20 13.76
N GLU A 48 0.63 -19.76 14.84
CA GLU A 48 0.99 -19.34 16.20
C GLU A 48 2.47 -19.60 16.51
N LYS A 49 2.99 -20.77 16.11
CA LYS A 49 4.41 -21.10 16.25
C LYS A 49 5.30 -20.12 15.49
N LEU A 50 4.97 -19.82 14.24
CA LEU A 50 5.74 -18.89 13.40
C LEU A 50 5.73 -17.48 13.96
N LYS A 51 4.58 -16.97 14.44
CA LYS A 51 4.50 -15.67 15.11
C LYS A 51 5.36 -15.61 16.36
N ALA A 52 5.33 -16.66 17.19
CA ALA A 52 6.15 -16.72 18.41
C ALA A 52 7.66 -16.70 18.10
N LYS A 53 8.09 -17.42 17.06
CA LYS A 53 9.47 -17.38 16.57
C LYS A 53 9.85 -16.03 15.98
N ALA A 54 8.97 -15.42 15.19
CA ALA A 54 9.20 -14.12 14.57
C ALA A 54 9.47 -13.02 15.61
N ARG A 55 8.68 -12.98 16.69
CA ARG A 55 8.90 -12.04 17.81
C ARG A 55 10.24 -12.20 18.51
N LYS A 56 10.88 -13.35 18.37
CA LYS A 56 12.20 -13.68 18.94
C LYS A 56 13.31 -13.62 17.89
N ASN A 57 13.02 -13.25 16.64
CA ASN A 57 13.94 -13.33 15.50
C ASN A 57 14.53 -14.74 15.26
N GLN A 58 13.70 -15.78 15.43
CA GLN A 58 14.10 -17.20 15.37
C GLN A 58 13.48 -17.97 14.19
N LEU A 59 13.10 -17.27 13.12
CA LEU A 59 12.57 -17.89 11.91
C LEU A 59 13.70 -18.51 11.08
N THR A 60 13.47 -19.71 10.54
CA THR A 60 14.45 -20.42 9.69
C THR A 60 13.90 -20.71 8.29
N ASP A 61 14.74 -21.23 7.39
CA ASP A 61 14.31 -21.62 6.04
C ASP A 61 13.37 -22.83 6.07
N GLU A 62 13.52 -23.74 7.04
CA GLU A 62 12.59 -24.86 7.26
C GLU A 62 11.20 -24.37 7.68
N ASP A 63 11.14 -23.29 8.47
CA ASP A 63 9.87 -22.65 8.83
C ASP A 63 9.18 -22.06 7.59
N TYR A 64 9.94 -21.46 6.68
CA TYR A 64 9.40 -20.97 5.40
C TYR A 64 8.91 -22.12 4.52
N ALA A 65 9.69 -23.19 4.36
CA ALA A 65 9.28 -24.37 3.59
C ALA A 65 8.00 -25.02 4.15
N ALA A 66 7.88 -25.10 5.49
CA ALA A 66 6.67 -25.58 6.15
C ALA A 66 5.46 -24.67 5.90
N LEU A 67 5.66 -23.35 5.92
CA LEU A 67 4.62 -22.37 5.59
C LEU A 67 4.19 -22.49 4.12
N GLU A 68 5.13 -22.55 3.19
CA GLU A 68 4.83 -22.68 1.75
C GLU A 68 4.00 -23.92 1.49
N LYS A 69 4.43 -25.08 2.03
CA LYS A 69 3.67 -26.33 1.95
C LYS A 69 2.27 -26.19 2.55
N PHE A 70 2.14 -25.61 3.75
CA PHE A 70 0.85 -25.39 4.39
C PHE A 70 -0.09 -24.52 3.54
N VAL A 71 0.45 -23.45 2.93
CA VAL A 71 -0.35 -22.55 2.10
C VAL A 71 -0.82 -23.24 0.83
N VAL A 72 0.08 -23.92 0.13
CA VAL A 72 -0.22 -24.68 -1.09
C VAL A 72 -1.25 -25.78 -0.83
N ASP A 73 -1.06 -26.56 0.23
CA ASP A 73 -1.85 -27.77 0.47
C ASP A 73 -3.22 -27.47 1.12
N LYS A 74 -3.34 -26.39 1.91
CA LYS A 74 -4.50 -26.20 2.80
C LYS A 74 -5.16 -24.82 2.78
N VAL A 75 -4.43 -23.76 2.45
CA VAL A 75 -4.91 -22.39 2.64
C VAL A 75 -5.37 -21.78 1.33
N TYR A 76 -4.53 -21.86 0.29
CA TYR A 76 -4.75 -21.16 -0.96
C TYR A 76 -5.80 -21.85 -1.81
N ARG A 77 -6.78 -21.06 -2.26
CA ARG A 77 -7.75 -21.44 -3.29
C ARG A 77 -7.93 -20.26 -4.23
N LYS A 78 -7.66 -20.44 -5.52
CA LYS A 78 -7.75 -19.36 -6.52
C LYS A 78 -9.14 -18.71 -6.54
N THR A 79 -10.19 -19.53 -6.40
CA THR A 79 -11.59 -19.09 -6.38
C THR A 79 -11.92 -18.12 -5.25
N ASP A 80 -11.19 -18.17 -4.14
CA ASP A 80 -11.41 -17.28 -2.99
C ASP A 80 -11.06 -15.80 -3.31
N TYR A 81 -10.37 -15.54 -4.42
CA TYR A 81 -9.96 -14.19 -4.85
C TYR A 81 -10.85 -13.60 -5.94
N GLU A 82 -11.71 -14.40 -6.57
CA GLU A 82 -12.44 -14.01 -7.79
C GLU A 82 -13.40 -12.84 -7.55
N ALA A 83 -14.07 -12.82 -6.40
CA ALA A 83 -14.95 -11.72 -6.01
C ALA A 83 -14.19 -10.39 -5.85
N GLY A 84 -13.04 -10.42 -5.18
CA GLY A 84 -12.16 -9.25 -5.02
C GLY A 84 -11.55 -8.80 -6.35
N TYR A 85 -11.21 -9.75 -7.22
CA TYR A 85 -10.72 -9.48 -8.57
C TYR A 85 -11.75 -8.76 -9.42
N ALA A 86 -12.98 -9.28 -9.47
CA ALA A 86 -14.08 -8.66 -10.21
C ALA A 86 -14.39 -7.25 -9.67
N ALA A 87 -14.44 -7.08 -8.35
CA ALA A 87 -14.67 -5.78 -7.72
C ALA A 87 -13.57 -4.76 -8.07
N THR A 88 -12.31 -5.19 -8.10
CA THR A 88 -11.17 -4.33 -8.46
C THR A 88 -11.19 -3.98 -9.95
N GLN A 89 -11.40 -4.97 -10.82
CA GLN A 89 -11.50 -4.80 -12.28
C GLN A 89 -12.57 -3.78 -12.67
N LYS A 90 -13.74 -3.86 -12.04
CA LYS A 90 -14.87 -2.95 -12.32
C LYS A 90 -14.48 -1.47 -12.21
N ASN A 91 -13.59 -1.11 -11.28
CA ASN A 91 -13.22 0.28 -11.02
C ASN A 91 -11.87 0.69 -11.64
N LEU A 92 -11.20 -0.20 -12.40
CA LEU A 92 -9.93 0.10 -13.06
C LEU A 92 -9.96 1.31 -13.99
N PRO A 93 -11.02 1.59 -14.77
CA PRO A 93 -11.06 2.79 -15.60
C PRO A 93 -10.90 4.08 -14.79
N LEU A 94 -11.52 4.16 -13.61
CA LEU A 94 -11.40 5.31 -12.72
C LEU A 94 -9.98 5.44 -12.15
N LEU A 95 -9.38 4.33 -11.72
CA LEU A 95 -8.00 4.35 -11.24
C LEU A 95 -7.02 4.79 -12.33
N ASN A 96 -7.11 4.23 -13.54
CA ASN A 96 -6.25 4.65 -14.65
C ASN A 96 -6.44 6.14 -14.97
N LYS A 97 -7.66 6.67 -14.90
CA LYS A 97 -7.91 8.11 -15.04
C LYS A 97 -7.14 8.92 -14.00
N MET A 98 -7.23 8.58 -12.71
CA MET A 98 -6.52 9.29 -11.65
C MET A 98 -4.99 9.18 -11.79
N VAL A 99 -4.46 8.01 -12.14
CA VAL A 99 -3.01 7.82 -12.38
C VAL A 99 -2.54 8.68 -13.56
N ASN A 100 -3.33 8.78 -14.62
CA ASN A 100 -3.02 9.67 -15.75
C ASN A 100 -3.05 11.15 -15.34
N GLU A 101 -3.99 11.56 -14.48
CA GLU A 101 -4.01 12.92 -13.93
C GLU A 101 -2.75 13.22 -13.11
N ILE A 102 -2.25 12.28 -12.28
CA ILE A 102 -0.95 12.41 -11.60
C ILE A 102 0.17 12.65 -12.61
N GLY A 103 0.22 11.87 -13.69
CA GLY A 103 1.23 11.99 -14.75
C GLY A 103 1.24 13.34 -15.48
N GLN A 104 0.14 14.11 -15.40
CA GLN A 104 0.03 15.45 -15.98
C GLN A 104 0.40 16.57 -15.00
N MET A 105 0.49 16.28 -13.70
CA MET A 105 0.84 17.25 -12.68
C MET A 105 2.27 17.77 -12.86
N LYS A 106 2.47 19.06 -12.54
CA LYS A 106 3.75 19.75 -12.67
C LYS A 106 4.43 19.85 -11.31
N PHE A 107 5.05 18.76 -10.88
CA PHE A 107 5.89 18.74 -9.67
C PHE A 107 7.23 19.44 -9.94
N LYS A 108 7.77 20.18 -8.97
CA LYS A 108 9.14 20.71 -9.01
C LYS A 108 10.19 19.72 -8.52
N TRP A 109 9.77 18.49 -8.23
CA TRP A 109 10.54 17.39 -7.72
C TRP A 109 10.10 16.12 -8.46
N PRO A 110 10.94 15.06 -8.53
CA PRO A 110 10.61 13.88 -9.31
C PRO A 110 9.58 13.01 -8.61
N PHE A 111 8.36 12.93 -9.16
CA PHE A 111 7.36 11.92 -8.78
C PHE A 111 7.60 10.65 -9.60
N LYS A 112 7.82 9.51 -8.94
CA LYS A 112 8.12 8.24 -9.62
C LYS A 112 6.85 7.64 -10.22
N MET A 113 6.82 7.51 -11.55
CA MET A 113 5.73 6.87 -12.28
C MET A 113 6.21 5.59 -12.96
N TYR A 114 5.32 4.61 -13.02
CA TYR A 114 5.53 3.37 -13.76
C TYR A 114 4.66 3.33 -15.01
N LYS A 115 5.20 2.73 -16.07
CA LYS A 115 4.41 2.41 -17.27
C LYS A 115 3.26 1.46 -16.93
N THR A 116 3.53 0.50 -16.05
CA THR A 116 2.54 -0.45 -15.56
C THR A 116 2.65 -0.58 -14.05
N TYR A 117 1.54 -0.40 -13.34
CA TYR A 117 1.43 -0.77 -11.92
C TYR A 117 0.84 -2.17 -11.80
N GLN A 118 1.49 -3.02 -11.01
CA GLN A 118 1.07 -4.41 -10.80
C GLN A 118 0.31 -4.51 -9.47
N ILE A 119 -1.00 -4.73 -9.54
CA ILE A 119 -1.84 -4.98 -8.37
C ILE A 119 -1.98 -6.49 -8.20
N THR A 120 -1.62 -7.00 -7.04
CA THR A 120 -1.83 -8.40 -6.67
C THR A 120 -2.79 -8.46 -5.49
N LEU A 121 -3.82 -9.30 -5.58
CA LEU A 121 -4.73 -9.50 -4.45
C LEU A 121 -4.06 -10.34 -3.37
N THR A 122 -4.55 -10.24 -2.15
CA THR A 122 -4.19 -11.13 -1.05
C THR A 122 -5.39 -11.32 -0.12
N LEU A 123 -5.48 -12.45 0.57
CA LEU A 123 -6.46 -12.67 1.65
C LEU A 123 -5.83 -12.39 3.03
N TYR A 124 -4.58 -11.93 3.08
CA TYR A 124 -3.77 -11.77 4.29
C TYR A 124 -3.07 -10.41 4.29
N GLY A 125 -2.51 -9.99 5.42
CA GLY A 125 -1.83 -8.69 5.54
C GLY A 125 -2.66 -7.55 6.14
N PRO A 126 -2.12 -6.31 6.13
CA PRO A 126 -2.65 -5.16 6.88
C PRO A 126 -3.78 -4.39 6.16
N GLY A 127 -3.98 -4.60 4.86
CA GLY A 127 -5.01 -3.92 4.07
C GLY A 127 -4.52 -3.52 2.68
N GLY A 128 -3.33 -2.94 2.63
CA GLY A 128 -2.60 -2.56 1.44
C GLY A 128 -1.10 -2.54 1.76
N SER A 129 -0.28 -2.76 0.75
CA SER A 129 1.17 -2.57 0.81
C SER A 129 1.71 -2.37 -0.60
N TYR A 130 2.92 -1.84 -0.71
CA TYR A 130 3.50 -1.48 -1.99
C TYR A 130 4.99 -1.77 -2.05
N ASP A 131 5.50 -1.93 -3.27
CA ASP A 131 6.91 -1.96 -3.60
C ASP A 131 7.24 -0.73 -4.45
N PRO A 132 7.95 0.26 -3.88
CA PRO A 132 8.28 1.51 -4.56
C PRO A 132 9.31 1.33 -5.67
N ASP A 133 10.00 0.19 -5.73
CA ASP A 133 11.06 -0.09 -6.69
C ASP A 133 10.55 -0.90 -7.89
N GLN A 134 9.47 -1.66 -7.72
CA GLN A 134 8.82 -2.41 -8.78
C GLN A 134 7.50 -1.80 -9.30
N GLY A 135 6.94 -0.81 -8.60
CA GLY A 135 5.62 -0.28 -8.96
C GLY A 135 4.51 -1.30 -8.71
N SER A 136 4.69 -2.17 -7.73
CA SER A 136 3.73 -3.22 -7.38
C SER A 136 2.99 -2.88 -6.10
N ILE A 137 1.74 -3.31 -6.02
CA ILE A 137 0.82 -3.08 -4.92
C ILE A 137 0.19 -4.42 -4.58
N ILE A 138 0.13 -4.74 -3.29
CA ILE A 138 -0.62 -5.88 -2.79
C ILE A 138 -1.81 -5.34 -2.00
N ILE A 139 -3.03 -5.75 -2.38
CA ILE A 139 -4.27 -5.28 -1.75
C ILE A 139 -5.06 -6.43 -1.13
N PHE A 140 -5.44 -6.25 0.13
CA PHE A 140 -6.24 -7.22 0.87
C PHE A 140 -7.68 -7.23 0.36
N THR A 141 -8.20 -8.42 0.09
CA THR A 141 -9.62 -8.67 -0.14
C THR A 141 -10.12 -9.82 0.75
N THR A 142 -11.43 -9.94 0.88
CA THR A 142 -12.09 -11.09 1.51
C THR A 142 -12.67 -12.01 0.45
N ARG A 143 -13.07 -13.22 0.86
CA ARG A 143 -13.71 -14.21 -0.04
C ARG A 143 -14.99 -13.71 -0.69
N ASP A 144 -15.70 -12.80 -0.04
CA ASP A 144 -16.91 -12.14 -0.55
C ASP A 144 -16.62 -10.80 -1.27
N GLY A 145 -15.35 -10.51 -1.58
CA GLY A 145 -14.94 -9.36 -2.39
C GLY A 145 -14.99 -8.01 -1.68
N LYS A 146 -14.96 -8.00 -0.34
CA LYS A 146 -14.81 -6.77 0.47
C LYS A 146 -13.34 -6.42 0.66
N PHE A 147 -13.09 -5.21 1.14
CA PHE A 147 -11.74 -4.70 1.43
C PHE A 147 -11.74 -4.10 2.85
N LYS A 148 -10.56 -4.06 3.48
CA LYS A 148 -10.43 -3.72 4.91
C LYS A 148 -10.81 -2.27 5.25
N GLN A 149 -10.29 -1.32 4.47
CA GLN A 149 -10.35 0.10 4.81
C GLN A 149 -11.52 0.83 4.15
N TYR A 150 -11.85 0.43 2.92
CA TYR A 150 -12.85 1.08 2.10
C TYR A 150 -13.69 0.03 1.40
N LYS A 151 -14.96 0.36 1.10
CA LYS A 151 -15.78 -0.51 0.24
C LYS A 151 -15.24 -0.56 -1.19
N ASP A 152 -14.71 0.57 -1.67
CA ASP A 152 -14.11 0.70 -2.99
C ASP A 152 -12.58 0.59 -2.90
N PRO A 153 -11.96 -0.44 -3.52
CA PRO A 153 -10.52 -0.66 -3.46
C PRO A 153 -9.70 0.48 -4.05
N ILE A 154 -10.29 1.30 -4.93
CA ILE A 154 -9.59 2.40 -5.60
C ILE A 154 -9.02 3.40 -4.58
N ASN A 155 -9.69 3.61 -3.45
CA ASN A 155 -9.19 4.47 -2.36
C ASN A 155 -7.82 4.00 -1.86
N THR A 156 -7.69 2.70 -1.57
CA THR A 156 -6.42 2.11 -1.13
C THR A 156 -5.41 2.14 -2.28
N LEU A 157 -5.82 1.77 -3.49
CA LEU A 157 -4.87 1.68 -4.62
C LEU A 157 -4.25 3.02 -4.98
N ILE A 158 -5.01 4.12 -5.03
CA ILE A 158 -4.43 5.44 -5.32
C ILE A 158 -3.53 5.95 -4.18
N HIS A 159 -3.86 5.58 -2.94
CA HIS A 159 -3.02 5.85 -1.77
C HIS A 159 -1.66 5.13 -1.91
N GLU A 160 -1.66 3.84 -2.23
CA GLU A 160 -0.42 3.07 -2.45
C GLU A 160 0.38 3.57 -3.67
N ILE A 161 -0.28 3.96 -4.77
CA ILE A 161 0.40 4.57 -5.93
C ILE A 161 1.08 5.89 -5.54
N THR A 162 0.43 6.67 -4.67
CA THR A 162 1.00 7.92 -4.17
C THR A 162 2.23 7.67 -3.31
N HIS A 163 2.19 6.67 -2.41
CA HIS A 163 3.38 6.23 -1.66
C HIS A 163 4.55 5.91 -2.59
N ILE A 164 4.34 5.08 -3.62
CA ILE A 164 5.36 4.73 -4.62
C ILE A 164 5.98 5.98 -5.25
N GLY A 165 5.14 6.94 -5.63
CA GLY A 165 5.57 8.15 -6.33
C GLY A 165 6.45 9.09 -5.52
N ILE A 166 6.24 9.14 -4.20
CA ILE A 166 6.96 10.05 -3.31
C ILE A 166 8.10 9.40 -2.54
N GLU A 167 8.18 8.06 -2.53
CA GLU A 167 9.07 7.30 -1.66
C GLU A 167 10.54 7.76 -1.77
N ASN A 168 11.12 7.74 -2.97
CA ASN A 168 12.54 8.02 -3.13
C ASN A 168 12.85 9.53 -3.05
N SER A 169 11.99 10.37 -3.59
CA SER A 169 12.25 11.81 -3.75
C SER A 169 11.92 12.63 -2.52
N ILE A 170 10.99 12.16 -1.69
CA ILE A 170 10.54 12.86 -0.49
C ILE A 170 10.83 12.03 0.75
N ILE A 171 10.32 10.79 0.82
CA ILE A 171 10.31 10.03 2.07
C ILE A 171 11.71 9.60 2.48
N ARG A 172 12.41 8.85 1.62
CA ARG A 172 13.77 8.39 1.88
C ARG A 172 14.77 9.54 1.90
N LYS A 173 14.64 10.50 0.97
CA LYS A 173 15.53 11.68 0.86
C LYS A 173 15.58 12.52 2.15
N TYR A 174 14.44 12.69 2.82
CA TYR A 174 14.34 13.52 4.03
C TYR A 174 14.06 12.71 5.30
N ASN A 175 14.26 11.39 5.25
CA ASN A 175 14.01 10.47 6.36
C ASN A 175 12.65 10.72 7.06
N VAL A 176 11.60 10.86 6.25
CA VAL A 176 10.27 11.26 6.74
C VAL A 176 9.71 10.15 7.65
N PRO A 177 9.34 10.47 8.91
CA PRO A 177 8.78 9.47 9.82
C PRO A 177 7.49 8.86 9.29
N HIS A 178 7.25 7.57 9.60
CA HIS A 178 6.12 6.79 9.10
C HIS A 178 4.77 7.52 9.18
N GLY A 179 4.42 8.07 10.35
CA GLY A 179 3.15 8.79 10.48
C GLY A 179 3.06 10.06 9.61
N LEU A 180 4.16 10.79 9.44
CA LEU A 180 4.18 11.98 8.59
C LEU A 180 4.04 11.62 7.11
N LYS A 181 4.63 10.49 6.70
CA LYS A 181 4.48 9.92 5.37
C LYS A 181 3.01 9.58 5.07
N GLU A 182 2.33 8.84 5.95
CA GLU A 182 0.90 8.53 5.78
C GLU A 182 0.06 9.81 5.65
N ARG A 183 0.34 10.84 6.48
CA ARG A 183 -0.35 12.13 6.38
C ARG A 183 -0.15 12.82 5.04
N ILE A 184 1.08 12.84 4.51
CA ILE A 184 1.39 13.42 3.19
C ILE A 184 0.57 12.74 2.11
N VAL A 185 0.53 11.40 2.12
CA VAL A 185 -0.19 10.61 1.13
C VAL A 185 -1.70 10.84 1.22
N ASP A 186 -2.27 10.79 2.42
CA ASP A 186 -3.69 11.03 2.60
C ASP A 186 -4.12 12.44 2.17
N THR A 187 -3.32 13.45 2.53
CA THR A 187 -3.58 14.83 2.12
C THR A 187 -3.47 14.97 0.60
N PHE A 188 -2.54 14.24 -0.05
CA PHE A 188 -2.44 14.21 -1.51
C PHE A 188 -3.70 13.63 -2.15
N VAL A 189 -4.13 12.45 -1.72
CA VAL A 189 -5.30 11.79 -2.29
C VAL A 189 -6.57 12.60 -2.04
N SER A 190 -6.77 13.10 -0.83
CA SER A 190 -7.91 13.92 -0.46
C SER A 190 -7.97 15.20 -1.30
N LEU A 191 -6.88 15.97 -1.37
CA LEU A 191 -6.90 17.23 -2.11
C LEU A 191 -7.07 17.01 -3.61
N ASN A 192 -6.47 15.98 -4.20
CA ASN A 192 -6.47 15.78 -5.65
C ASN A 192 -7.71 15.05 -6.17
N PHE A 193 -8.24 14.08 -5.41
CA PHE A 193 -9.20 13.09 -5.92
C PHE A 193 -10.51 13.00 -5.13
N LYS A 194 -10.77 13.86 -4.13
CA LYS A 194 -12.04 13.85 -3.38
C LYS A 194 -13.30 13.92 -4.26
N GLN A 195 -13.23 14.54 -5.43
CA GLN A 195 -14.34 14.55 -6.40
C GLN A 195 -14.68 13.15 -6.95
N TYR A 196 -13.67 12.28 -7.07
CA TYR A 196 -13.83 10.89 -7.51
C TYR A 196 -14.04 9.94 -6.34
N LEU A 197 -13.49 10.30 -5.18
CA LEU A 197 -13.47 9.51 -3.97
C LEU A 197 -14.15 10.28 -2.81
N PRO A 198 -15.47 10.51 -2.88
CA PRO A 198 -16.18 11.33 -1.89
C PRO A 198 -16.12 10.76 -0.48
N ASN A 199 -15.87 9.44 -0.35
CA ASN A 199 -15.78 8.72 0.92
C ASN A 199 -14.32 8.48 1.36
N TYR A 200 -13.32 9.11 0.73
CA TYR A 200 -11.93 8.99 1.16
C TYR A 200 -11.76 9.61 2.55
N ARG A 201 -11.09 8.90 3.46
CA ARG A 201 -10.91 9.30 4.85
C ARG A 201 -9.42 9.45 5.15
N VAL A 202 -9.02 10.64 5.56
CA VAL A 202 -7.66 10.86 6.07
C VAL A 202 -7.51 10.09 7.39
N GLN A 203 -6.48 9.27 7.49
CA GLN A 203 -6.17 8.49 8.68
C GLN A 203 -5.82 9.42 9.85
N ASN A 204 -6.16 8.99 11.06
CA ASN A 204 -5.74 9.68 12.28
C ASN A 204 -4.29 9.30 12.64
N MET A 205 -3.36 9.62 11.75
CA MET A 205 -1.93 9.36 11.89
C MET A 205 -1.12 10.54 11.33
N GLY A 206 0.05 10.78 11.93
CA GLY A 206 0.96 11.85 11.52
C GLY A 206 0.76 13.17 12.25
N ASP A 207 1.48 14.19 11.81
CA ASP A 207 1.43 15.52 12.42
C ASP A 207 0.45 16.43 11.66
N PRO A 208 -0.70 16.81 12.26
CA PRO A 208 -1.69 17.65 11.59
C PRO A 208 -1.18 19.06 11.28
N LYS A 209 -0.08 19.51 11.90
CA LYS A 209 0.54 20.81 11.54
C LYS A 209 1.01 20.84 10.09
N LEU A 210 1.22 19.70 9.43
CA LEU A 210 1.53 19.63 8.01
C LEU A 210 0.43 20.24 7.14
N ASP A 211 -0.83 20.12 7.55
CA ASP A 211 -1.98 20.60 6.76
C ASP A 211 -1.99 22.14 6.65
N ASN A 212 -1.27 22.83 7.53
CA ASN A 212 -1.06 24.27 7.40
C ASN A 212 -0.24 24.64 6.16
N TYR A 213 0.50 23.68 5.60
CA TYR A 213 1.34 23.86 4.42
C TYR A 213 0.77 23.19 3.16
N LEU A 214 -0.10 22.18 3.31
CA LEU A 214 -0.74 21.43 2.22
C LEU A 214 -2.26 21.64 2.24
N LYS A 215 -2.71 22.79 1.75
CA LYS A 215 -4.15 23.19 1.78
C LYS A 215 -4.85 22.98 0.45
N LYS A 216 -4.11 23.03 -0.66
CA LYS A 216 -4.64 22.94 -2.01
C LYS A 216 -3.75 22.07 -2.90
N LYS A 217 -4.34 21.53 -3.98
CA LYS A 217 -3.64 20.67 -4.96
C LYS A 217 -2.30 21.25 -5.42
N THR A 218 -2.24 22.57 -5.63
CA THR A 218 -1.03 23.26 -6.12
C THR A 218 0.13 23.27 -5.13
N ASP A 219 -0.11 23.07 -3.83
CA ASP A 219 0.94 23.10 -2.82
C ASP A 219 1.91 21.91 -2.98
N PHE A 220 1.42 20.79 -3.53
CA PHE A 220 2.24 19.61 -3.83
C PHE A 220 3.32 19.87 -4.87
N ALA A 221 3.19 20.90 -5.71
CA ALA A 221 4.26 21.30 -6.61
C ALA A 221 5.56 21.63 -5.85
N ASN A 222 5.45 22.09 -4.59
CA ASN A 222 6.57 22.47 -3.73
C ASN A 222 6.72 21.53 -2.51
N LEU A 223 6.18 20.30 -2.57
CA LEU A 223 6.19 19.36 -1.44
C LEU A 223 7.59 19.16 -0.85
N GLU A 224 8.61 19.03 -1.70
CA GLU A 224 10.01 18.91 -1.29
C GLU A 224 10.45 20.03 -0.32
N THR A 225 10.21 21.30 -0.67
CA THR A 225 10.55 22.44 0.17
C THR A 225 9.73 22.47 1.46
N ILE A 226 8.46 22.08 1.40
CA ILE A 226 7.58 22.01 2.58
C ILE A 226 8.12 20.96 3.56
N VAL A 227 8.39 19.75 3.08
CA VAL A 227 8.88 18.64 3.91
C VAL A 227 10.25 18.97 4.49
N GLN A 228 11.17 19.52 3.69
CA GLN A 228 12.48 19.92 4.17
C GLN A 228 12.39 20.92 5.33
N LYS A 229 11.51 21.92 5.24
CA LYS A 229 11.27 22.89 6.32
C LYS A 229 10.61 22.24 7.54
N PHE A 230 9.72 21.28 7.33
CA PHE A 230 8.96 20.66 8.39
C PHE A 230 9.81 19.68 9.22
N VAL A 231 10.65 18.89 8.57
CA VAL A 231 11.54 17.93 9.23
C VAL A 231 12.68 18.65 9.97
N LYS A 232 13.31 19.66 9.35
CA LYS A 232 14.38 20.46 10.00
C LYS A 232 13.93 21.27 11.23
N LYS A 233 12.65 21.58 11.36
CA LYS A 233 12.12 22.27 12.55
C LYS A 233 11.92 21.35 13.76
N LYS A 234 12.11 20.04 13.59
CA LYS A 234 11.96 19.04 14.66
C LYS A 234 13.30 18.54 15.20
N GLU A 235 14.41 18.92 14.56
CA GLU A 235 15.78 18.83 15.10
C GLU A 235 16.06 20.06 15.96
#